data_AF-A0A0L0P6I2-F1
#
_entry.id   AF-A0A0L0P6I2-F1
#
_cell.length_a   1.000
_cell.length_b   1.000
_cell.length_c   1.000
_cell.angle_alpha   90.00
_cell.angle_beta   90.00
_cell.angle_gamma   90.00
#
_symmetry.space_group_name_H-M   'P 1'
#
loop_
_entity.id
_entity.type
_entity.pdbx_description
1 polymer ?
#
loop_
_entity_poly.entity_id
_entity_poly.type
_entity_poly.pdbx_seq_one_letter_code
_entity_poly.pdbx_strand_id
1 'polypeptide(L)'
;MGDDDDYLKALEIQRKNFEKQFGNLEDMGFVDKSKVQESELSEESDSASESDGDSDVEDQRSEDESSNEDESESEIESLSEEEVKPKVVRLEGDSPAPAIASKEERKLLRKGRAPTIAELERLRLEKEKITKKQQAQAAKEDSENLENDLKLQRLLSESHILAHNMEHLGAELTLQTIDYEDPVGNARRRILDQRIRAAAATNSRTGGLPAKLEKMPMKLRKGIISARERRVLEHEREAREAGIVLSKVKKGQLRDLELGKGATASSDRLGVGKKQKNRVRDRGLKIHLVGKSTRNGLRLSADEINRINNGRRRGRR
;
A
#
# COMPACT_ATOMS: atom_id res chain seq x y z
N MET A 1 -24.37 -55.61 13.37
CA MET A 1 -23.12 -54.85 13.58
C MET A 1 -22.94 -53.92 12.38
N GLY A 2 -23.69 -52.83 12.36
CA GLY A 2 -23.74 -51.90 11.21
C GLY A 2 -24.54 -50.63 11.53
N ASP A 3 -25.44 -50.70 12.51
CA ASP A 3 -26.20 -49.54 12.97
C ASP A 3 -25.35 -48.52 13.75
N ASP A 4 -24.28 -48.96 14.42
CA ASP A 4 -23.41 -48.08 15.22
C ASP A 4 -22.48 -47.23 14.35
N ASP A 5 -22.00 -47.76 13.22
CA ASP A 5 -21.12 -47.04 12.28
C ASP A 5 -21.89 -45.96 11.52
N ASP A 6 -23.13 -46.28 11.11
CA ASP A 6 -24.02 -45.33 10.45
C ASP A 6 -24.45 -44.20 11.41
N TYR A 7 -24.59 -44.51 12.71
CA TYR A 7 -24.86 -43.54 13.75
C TYR A 7 -23.67 -42.59 13.97
N LEU A 8 -22.44 -43.11 14.04
CA LEU A 8 -21.22 -42.30 14.16
C LEU A 8 -21.04 -41.35 12.96
N LYS A 9 -21.29 -41.85 11.75
CA LYS A 9 -21.22 -41.06 10.52
C LYS A 9 -22.27 -39.95 10.47
N ALA A 10 -23.48 -40.21 10.97
CA ALA A 10 -24.51 -39.19 11.07
C ALA A 10 -24.12 -38.04 12.03
N LEU A 11 -23.48 -38.38 13.16
CA LEU A 11 -22.98 -37.40 14.12
C LEU A 11 -21.82 -36.56 13.54
N GLU A 12 -20.93 -37.16 12.77
CA GLU A 12 -19.83 -36.46 12.12
C GLU A 12 -20.34 -35.44 11.06
N ILE A 13 -21.38 -35.80 10.32
CA ILE A 13 -22.03 -34.90 9.35
C ILE A 13 -22.70 -33.72 10.07
N GLN A 14 -23.33 -33.96 11.21
CA GLN A 14 -23.92 -32.91 12.04
C GLN A 14 -22.85 -31.97 12.58
N ARG A 15 -21.72 -32.49 13.07
CA ARG A 15 -20.55 -31.71 13.51
C ARG A 15 -20.03 -30.82 12.38
N LYS A 16 -19.78 -31.38 11.19
CA LYS A 16 -19.28 -30.62 10.03
C LYS A 16 -20.23 -29.50 9.59
N ASN A 17 -21.54 -29.73 9.70
CA ASN A 17 -22.52 -28.69 9.38
C ASN A 17 -22.57 -27.61 10.47
N PHE A 18 -22.40 -27.98 11.74
CA PHE A 18 -22.33 -27.06 12.86
C PHE A 18 -21.07 -26.18 12.79
N GLU A 19 -19.89 -26.77 12.57
CA GLU A 19 -18.62 -26.03 12.48
C GLU A 19 -18.62 -25.03 11.30
N LYS A 20 -19.28 -25.38 10.19
CA LYS A 20 -19.46 -24.46 9.06
C LYS A 20 -20.34 -23.24 9.38
N GLN A 21 -21.28 -23.37 10.31
CA GLN A 21 -22.22 -22.30 10.66
C GLN A 21 -21.75 -21.47 11.86
N PHE A 22 -21.08 -22.10 12.84
CA PHE A 22 -20.74 -21.50 14.13
C PHE A 22 -19.23 -21.38 14.39
N GLY A 23 -18.37 -21.89 13.50
CA GLY A 23 -16.92 -21.95 13.69
C GLY A 23 -16.48 -23.24 14.39
N ASN A 24 -15.16 -23.45 14.52
CA ASN A 24 -14.62 -24.69 15.09
C ASN A 24 -15.01 -24.84 16.57
N LEU A 25 -15.57 -25.99 16.93
CA LEU A 25 -15.97 -26.31 18.32
C LEU A 25 -14.77 -26.29 19.29
N GLU A 26 -13.57 -26.60 18.79
CA GLU A 26 -12.32 -26.60 19.57
C GLU A 26 -11.86 -25.19 19.95
N ASP A 27 -12.10 -24.20 19.08
CA ASP A 27 -11.80 -22.79 19.37
C ASP A 27 -12.74 -22.22 20.46
N MET A 28 -13.88 -22.88 20.69
CA MET A 28 -14.87 -22.54 21.73
C MET A 28 -14.65 -23.30 23.05
N GLY A 29 -13.53 -24.03 23.18
CA GLY A 29 -13.12 -24.69 24.42
C GLY A 29 -13.80 -26.04 24.69
N PHE A 30 -14.46 -26.65 23.70
CA PHE A 30 -15.10 -27.96 23.85
C PHE A 30 -14.16 -29.09 23.38
N VAL A 31 -13.85 -30.03 24.26
CA VAL A 31 -13.01 -31.21 23.93
C VAL A 31 -13.91 -32.34 23.43
N ASP A 32 -13.71 -32.73 22.17
CA ASP A 32 -14.51 -33.76 21.52
C ASP A 32 -14.03 -35.17 21.89
N LYS A 33 -14.91 -35.95 22.54
CA LYS A 33 -14.63 -37.33 22.97
C LYS A 33 -14.68 -38.34 21.83
N SER A 34 -15.24 -37.99 20.67
CA SER A 34 -15.33 -38.89 19.50
C SER A 34 -14.00 -39.04 18.75
N LYS A 35 -13.07 -38.08 18.89
CA LYS A 35 -11.73 -38.16 18.30
C LYS A 35 -10.77 -39.10 19.05
N VAL A 36 -11.04 -39.40 20.32
CA VAL A 36 -10.13 -40.19 21.18
C VAL A 36 -10.07 -41.66 20.73
N GLN A 37 -11.14 -42.19 20.14
CA GLN A 37 -11.19 -43.60 19.72
C GLN A 37 -10.38 -43.91 18.46
N GLU A 38 -10.00 -42.92 17.64
CA GLU A 38 -9.16 -43.15 16.45
C GLU A 38 -7.66 -43.04 16.74
N SER A 39 -7.25 -42.51 17.91
CA SER A 39 -5.85 -42.24 18.25
C SER A 39 -5.13 -43.34 19.07
N GLU A 40 -5.82 -44.40 19.50
CA GLU A 40 -5.25 -45.44 20.38
C GLU A 40 -4.58 -46.63 19.66
N LEU A 41 -4.29 -46.52 18.34
CA LEU A 41 -3.70 -47.63 17.55
C LEU A 41 -2.32 -47.35 16.95
N SER A 42 -1.57 -46.37 17.47
CA SER A 42 -0.17 -46.17 17.06
C SER A 42 0.75 -45.87 18.24
N GLU A 43 1.11 -46.98 18.91
CA GLU A 43 2.45 -47.34 19.42
C GLU A 43 3.16 -46.44 20.45
N GLU A 44 3.39 -47.08 21.60
CA GLU A 44 4.33 -46.79 22.68
C GLU A 44 5.79 -46.71 22.22
N SER A 45 6.62 -45.87 22.87
CA SER A 45 7.76 -46.33 23.70
C SER A 45 8.72 -45.19 24.10
N ASP A 46 9.24 -45.32 25.33
CA ASP A 46 10.55 -44.91 25.84
C ASP A 46 10.72 -43.62 26.69
N SER A 47 10.82 -43.91 28.00
CA SER A 47 12.01 -43.75 28.85
C SER A 47 12.05 -42.58 29.83
N ALA A 48 12.05 -42.98 31.11
CA ALA A 48 12.33 -42.20 32.30
C ALA A 48 13.78 -41.65 32.36
N SER A 49 13.96 -40.55 33.09
CA SER A 49 15.15 -40.29 33.91
C SER A 49 14.89 -39.14 34.89
N GLU A 50 14.93 -39.47 36.18
CA GLU A 50 15.16 -38.60 37.32
C GLU A 50 16.53 -37.88 37.22
N SER A 51 16.67 -36.69 37.81
CA SER A 51 17.89 -36.26 38.54
C SER A 51 17.70 -34.92 39.26
N ASP A 52 18.06 -34.94 40.53
CA ASP A 52 18.21 -33.86 41.52
C ASP A 52 19.04 -32.64 41.08
N GLY A 53 18.78 -31.52 41.76
CA GLY A 53 19.59 -30.30 41.74
C GLY A 53 19.19 -29.32 42.85
N ASP A 54 19.68 -29.59 44.05
CA ASP A 54 19.60 -28.81 45.30
C ASP A 54 20.48 -27.53 45.31
N SER A 55 20.07 -26.55 46.14
CA SER A 55 20.83 -25.49 46.86
C SER A 55 20.06 -24.16 46.80
N ASP A 56 19.33 -23.66 47.81
CA ASP A 56 19.58 -23.40 49.24
C ASP A 56 19.91 -21.91 49.53
N VAL A 57 19.26 -21.48 50.61
CA VAL A 57 19.48 -20.39 51.58
C VAL A 57 19.17 -18.89 51.37
N GLU A 58 18.38 -18.42 52.36
CA GLU A 58 18.37 -17.16 53.14
C GLU A 58 17.50 -15.97 52.70
N ASP A 59 16.86 -15.21 53.60
CA ASP A 59 16.35 -15.37 54.99
C ASP A 59 15.73 -14.01 55.39
N GLN A 60 14.86 -14.00 56.41
CA GLN A 60 14.55 -12.89 57.34
C GLN A 60 13.82 -11.63 56.79
N ARG A 61 12.81 -11.02 57.41
CA ARG A 61 12.13 -10.99 58.74
C ARG A 61 10.82 -10.19 58.52
N SER A 62 9.62 -10.63 58.91
CA SER A 62 8.99 -10.66 60.26
C SER A 62 8.70 -9.30 60.89
N GLU A 63 7.58 -9.27 61.66
CA GLU A 63 7.00 -8.23 62.53
C GLU A 63 5.88 -7.38 61.89
N ASP A 64 4.68 -7.23 62.45
CA ASP A 64 4.08 -7.78 63.68
C ASP A 64 2.56 -7.48 63.67
N GLU A 65 1.81 -8.38 64.32
CA GLU A 65 0.59 -8.26 65.16
C GLU A 65 -0.43 -7.08 65.03
N SER A 66 -1.72 -7.17 65.40
CA SER A 66 -2.45 -8.08 66.30
C SER A 66 -3.98 -7.84 66.25
N SER A 67 -4.72 -8.88 66.66
CA SER A 67 -5.95 -8.92 67.48
C SER A 67 -7.38 -8.82 66.95
N ASN A 68 -8.12 -9.84 67.43
CA ASN A 68 -9.49 -9.94 67.95
C ASN A 68 -10.55 -10.52 67.01
N GLU A 69 -10.91 -11.80 67.23
CA GLU A 69 -11.99 -12.32 68.14
C GLU A 69 -13.36 -12.17 67.43
N ASP A 70 -14.23 -13.17 67.28
CA ASP A 70 -14.58 -14.25 68.21
C ASP A 70 -15.41 -15.36 67.53
N GLU A 71 -15.61 -16.43 68.29
CA GLU A 71 -16.20 -17.76 68.06
C GLU A 71 -17.56 -17.89 67.32
N SER A 72 -17.78 -19.01 66.62
CA SER A 72 -19.01 -19.81 66.73
C SER A 72 -18.89 -21.19 66.07
N GLU A 73 -19.54 -22.14 66.73
CA GLU A 73 -19.40 -23.59 66.61
C GLU A 73 -20.04 -24.22 65.36
N SER A 74 -19.56 -25.43 65.10
CA SER A 74 -20.00 -26.51 64.21
C SER A 74 -21.49 -26.61 63.86
N GLU A 75 -21.80 -26.69 62.56
CA GLU A 75 -22.88 -27.53 62.00
C GLU A 75 -22.46 -28.14 60.66
N ILE A 76 -22.65 -29.45 60.55
CA ILE A 76 -22.41 -30.28 59.37
C ILE A 76 -23.70 -30.27 58.54
N GLU A 77 -23.68 -29.64 57.35
CA GLU A 77 -24.75 -29.78 56.37
C GLU A 77 -24.22 -30.18 54.99
N SER A 78 -24.42 -31.46 54.68
CA SER A 78 -24.86 -32.02 53.40
C SER A 78 -24.50 -31.26 52.10
N LEU A 79 -23.68 -31.93 51.28
CA LEU A 79 -23.58 -31.74 49.83
C LEU A 79 -24.97 -31.65 49.20
N SER A 80 -25.42 -30.45 48.89
CA SER A 80 -26.64 -30.20 48.13
C SER A 80 -26.36 -30.48 46.66
N GLU A 81 -27.12 -31.43 46.11
CA GLU A 81 -27.19 -31.72 44.69
C GLU A 81 -27.50 -30.41 43.94
N GLU A 82 -26.64 -30.05 42.97
CA GLU A 82 -26.91 -28.91 42.09
C GLU A 82 -28.18 -29.20 41.27
N GLU A 83 -29.30 -28.60 41.68
CA GLU A 83 -30.55 -28.63 40.91
C GLU A 83 -30.32 -28.03 39.52
N VAL A 84 -30.36 -28.87 38.48
CA VAL A 84 -30.25 -28.45 37.08
C VAL A 84 -31.48 -27.61 36.70
N LYS A 85 -31.35 -26.29 36.77
CA LYS A 85 -32.39 -25.36 36.30
C LYS A 85 -32.40 -25.32 34.76
N PRO A 86 -33.57 -25.35 34.10
CA PRO A 86 -33.64 -25.29 32.65
C PRO A 86 -33.20 -23.91 32.12
N LYS A 87 -32.22 -23.88 31.20
CA LYS A 87 -31.83 -22.67 30.46
C LYS A 87 -32.89 -22.33 29.42
N VAL A 88 -33.58 -21.21 29.60
CA VAL A 88 -34.50 -20.65 28.61
C VAL A 88 -33.72 -19.77 27.64
N VAL A 89 -33.57 -20.20 26.40
CA VAL A 89 -33.02 -19.39 25.30
C VAL A 89 -34.16 -18.60 24.67
N ARG A 90 -34.17 -17.28 24.90
CA ARG A 90 -35.06 -16.36 24.16
C ARG A 90 -34.35 -15.94 22.89
N LEU A 91 -34.91 -16.32 21.75
CA LEU A 91 -34.52 -15.80 20.44
C LEU A 91 -35.16 -14.42 20.23
N GLU A 92 -34.74 -13.43 21.02
CA GLU A 92 -35.02 -12.02 20.72
C GLU A 92 -33.95 -11.53 19.76
N GLY A 93 -34.01 -12.06 18.53
CA GLY A 93 -33.27 -11.52 17.40
C GLY A 93 -34.26 -10.80 16.52
N ASP A 94 -34.00 -9.52 16.24
CA ASP A 94 -34.45 -8.91 14.99
C ASP A 94 -34.06 -9.89 13.89
N SER A 95 -35.05 -10.58 13.31
CA SER A 95 -34.83 -11.48 12.19
C SER A 95 -33.93 -10.73 11.20
N PRO A 96 -32.76 -11.28 10.79
CA PRO A 96 -31.96 -10.61 9.79
C PRO A 96 -32.89 -10.39 8.60
N ALA A 97 -33.16 -9.11 8.29
CA ALA A 97 -34.10 -8.76 7.24
C ALA A 97 -33.68 -9.55 5.99
N PRO A 98 -34.60 -10.27 5.34
CA PRO A 98 -34.23 -11.17 4.26
C PRO A 98 -33.47 -10.37 3.21
N ALA A 99 -32.24 -10.80 2.91
CA ALA A 99 -31.37 -10.14 1.94
C ALA A 99 -32.17 -9.91 0.66
N ILE A 100 -32.48 -8.64 0.37
CA ILE A 100 -33.34 -8.27 -0.74
C ILE A 100 -32.55 -8.59 -2.02
N ALA A 101 -32.89 -9.71 -2.65
CA ALA A 101 -32.25 -10.16 -3.88
C ALA A 101 -32.20 -9.02 -4.91
N SER A 102 -31.04 -8.86 -5.56
CA SER A 102 -30.80 -7.78 -6.51
C SER A 102 -31.81 -7.85 -7.67
N LYS A 103 -32.09 -6.73 -8.36
CA LYS A 103 -33.05 -6.70 -9.49
C LYS A 103 -32.72 -7.74 -10.57
N GLU A 104 -31.45 -8.09 -10.70
CA GLU A 104 -30.95 -9.10 -11.64
C GLU A 104 -31.20 -10.52 -11.13
N GLU A 105 -30.94 -10.79 -9.85
CA GLU A 105 -31.26 -12.07 -9.20
C GLU A 105 -32.77 -12.34 -9.21
N ARG A 106 -33.60 -11.33 -8.96
CA ARG A 106 -35.07 -11.45 -9.08
C ARG A 106 -35.51 -11.82 -10.50
N LYS A 107 -34.84 -11.29 -11.54
CA LYS A 107 -35.12 -11.67 -12.93
C LYS A 107 -34.66 -13.08 -13.25
N LEU A 108 -33.54 -13.51 -12.67
CA LEU A 108 -33.00 -14.86 -12.86
C LEU A 108 -33.87 -15.92 -12.17
N LEU A 109 -34.30 -15.66 -10.94
CA LEU A 109 -35.25 -16.49 -10.19
C LEU A 109 -36.61 -16.59 -10.90
N ARG A 110 -37.09 -15.50 -11.51
CA ARG A 110 -38.33 -15.49 -12.32
C ARG A 110 -38.26 -16.27 -13.63
N LYS A 111 -37.06 -16.61 -14.13
CA LYS A 111 -36.91 -17.38 -15.38
C LYS A 111 -37.16 -18.88 -15.21
N GLY A 112 -37.38 -19.37 -13.98
CA GLY A 112 -37.74 -20.77 -13.71
C GLY A 112 -36.68 -21.80 -14.14
N ARG A 113 -35.46 -21.35 -14.48
CA ARG A 113 -34.36 -22.17 -14.96
C ARG A 113 -33.18 -22.06 -14.01
N ALA A 114 -32.57 -23.19 -13.65
CA ALA A 114 -31.34 -23.19 -12.88
C ALA A 114 -30.21 -22.50 -13.68
N PRO A 115 -29.49 -21.53 -13.10
CA PRO A 115 -28.39 -20.86 -13.78
C PRO A 115 -27.30 -21.87 -14.15
N THR A 116 -26.84 -21.80 -15.40
CA THR A 116 -25.75 -22.67 -15.86
C THR A 116 -24.39 -22.16 -15.37
N ILE A 117 -23.43 -23.06 -15.16
CA ILE A 117 -22.07 -22.71 -14.68
C ILE A 117 -21.42 -21.66 -15.61
N ALA A 118 -21.60 -21.81 -16.92
CA ALA A 118 -21.11 -20.86 -17.92
C ALA A 118 -21.77 -19.46 -17.84
N GLU A 119 -23.05 -19.37 -17.45
CA GLU A 119 -23.72 -18.08 -17.24
C GLU A 119 -23.22 -17.38 -15.96
N LEU A 120 -22.94 -18.15 -14.90
CA LEU A 120 -22.36 -17.61 -13.67
C LEU A 120 -20.95 -17.06 -13.89
N GLU A 121 -20.12 -17.74 -14.68
CA GLU A 121 -18.79 -17.26 -15.06
C GLU A 121 -18.87 -15.98 -15.89
N ARG A 122 -19.80 -15.90 -16.85
CA ARG A 122 -20.03 -14.67 -17.64
C ARG A 122 -20.43 -13.49 -16.76
N LEU A 123 -21.35 -13.71 -15.81
CA LEU A 123 -21.77 -12.67 -14.87
C LEU A 123 -20.63 -12.20 -13.96
N ARG A 124 -19.75 -13.11 -13.52
CA ARG A 124 -18.55 -12.74 -12.75
C ARG A 124 -17.60 -11.88 -13.58
N LEU A 125 -17.31 -12.27 -14.82
CA LEU A 125 -16.47 -11.51 -15.74
C LEU A 125 -17.05 -10.13 -16.09
N GLU A 126 -18.37 -10.02 -16.21
CA GLU A 126 -19.04 -8.74 -16.43
C GLU A 126 -18.96 -7.83 -15.21
N LYS A 127 -19.18 -8.37 -14.00
CA LYS A 127 -19.01 -7.62 -12.75
C LYS A 127 -17.57 -7.14 -12.58
N GLU A 128 -16.57 -7.97 -12.86
CA GLU A 128 -15.16 -7.56 -12.83
C GLU A 128 -14.82 -6.47 -13.86
N LYS A 129 -15.44 -6.50 -15.04
CA LYS A 129 -15.26 -5.44 -16.05
C LYS A 129 -15.92 -4.14 -15.61
N ILE A 130 -17.08 -4.21 -14.97
CA ILE A 130 -17.79 -3.04 -14.43
C ILE A 130 -16.99 -2.42 -13.28
N THR A 131 -16.47 -3.22 -12.34
CA THR A 131 -15.64 -2.71 -11.24
C THR A 131 -14.35 -2.08 -11.73
N LYS A 132 -13.66 -2.68 -12.72
CA LYS A 132 -12.47 -2.08 -13.35
C LYS A 132 -12.79 -0.76 -14.06
N LYS A 133 -13.94 -0.67 -14.74
CA LYS A 133 -14.39 0.57 -15.39
C LYS A 133 -14.77 1.64 -14.37
N GLN A 134 -15.46 1.27 -13.30
CA GLN A 134 -15.81 2.17 -12.21
C GLN A 134 -14.57 2.66 -11.46
N GLN A 135 -13.59 1.81 -11.20
CA GLN A 135 -12.30 2.23 -10.63
C GLN A 135 -11.56 3.21 -11.55
N ALA A 136 -11.57 2.96 -12.86
CA ALA A 136 -10.96 3.87 -13.84
C ALA A 136 -11.74 5.19 -13.99
N GLN A 137 -13.07 5.19 -13.79
CA GLN A 137 -13.89 6.40 -13.77
C GLN A 137 -13.71 7.17 -12.47
N ALA A 138 -13.76 6.51 -11.32
CA ALA A 138 -13.47 7.09 -10.02
C ALA A 138 -12.06 7.71 -9.99
N ALA A 139 -11.03 7.04 -10.52
CA ALA A 139 -9.70 7.64 -10.63
C ALA A 139 -9.64 8.88 -11.53
N LYS A 140 -10.52 8.98 -12.53
CA LYS A 140 -10.65 10.19 -13.37
C LYS A 140 -11.42 11.28 -12.65
N GLU A 141 -12.55 10.95 -12.03
CA GLU A 141 -13.35 11.87 -11.22
C GLU A 141 -12.52 12.43 -10.06
N ASP A 142 -11.73 11.59 -9.38
CA ASP A 142 -10.78 12.02 -8.35
C ASP A 142 -9.72 12.95 -8.92
N SER A 143 -9.19 12.68 -10.11
CA SER A 143 -8.24 13.59 -10.77
C SER A 143 -8.88 14.93 -11.17
N GLU A 144 -10.12 14.91 -11.66
CA GLU A 144 -10.89 16.11 -12.01
C GLU A 144 -11.27 16.91 -10.76
N ASN A 145 -11.64 16.24 -9.68
CA ASN A 145 -11.91 16.84 -8.37
C ASN A 145 -10.64 17.46 -7.77
N LEU A 146 -9.50 16.78 -7.87
CA LEU A 146 -8.20 17.33 -7.49
C LEU A 146 -7.81 18.52 -8.37
N GLU A 147 -8.08 18.48 -9.68
CA GLU A 147 -7.85 19.58 -10.61
C GLU A 147 -8.70 20.81 -10.25
N ASN A 148 -9.93 20.60 -9.80
CA ASN A 148 -10.85 21.65 -9.38
C ASN A 148 -10.54 22.19 -7.97
N ASP A 149 -10.02 21.35 -7.07
CA ASP A 149 -9.71 21.75 -5.69
C ASP A 149 -8.32 22.40 -5.58
N LEU A 150 -8.31 23.73 -5.74
CA LEU A 150 -7.12 24.56 -5.57
C LEU A 150 -6.56 24.51 -4.14
N LYS A 151 -7.38 24.30 -3.11
CA LYS A 151 -6.90 24.25 -1.72
C LYS A 151 -6.11 22.96 -1.50
N LEU A 152 -6.65 21.83 -1.96
CA LEU A 152 -5.99 20.54 -1.88
C LEU A 152 -4.69 20.48 -2.70
N GLN A 153 -4.68 21.04 -3.92
CA GLN A 153 -3.44 21.15 -4.71
C GLN A 153 -2.34 21.94 -3.98
N ARG A 154 -2.72 23.07 -3.38
CA ARG A 154 -1.79 23.90 -2.59
C ARG A 154 -1.24 23.11 -1.41
N LEU A 155 -2.12 22.48 -0.62
CA LEU A 155 -1.74 21.64 0.52
C LEU A 155 -0.74 20.54 0.11
N LEU A 156 -1.05 19.77 -0.94
CA LEU A 156 -0.19 18.69 -1.41
C LEU A 156 1.18 19.20 -1.86
N SER A 157 1.21 20.30 -2.63
CA SER A 157 2.46 20.88 -3.14
C SER A 157 3.30 21.57 -2.06
N GLU A 158 2.66 22.13 -1.04
CA GLU A 158 3.28 22.91 0.05
C GLU A 158 3.59 22.04 1.29
N SER A 159 3.08 20.81 1.34
CA SER A 159 3.21 19.84 2.43
C SER A 159 4.64 19.70 2.97
N HIS A 160 5.65 19.65 2.09
CA HIS A 160 7.04 19.52 2.49
C HIS A 160 7.59 20.80 3.16
N ILE A 161 7.10 21.97 2.73
CA ILE A 161 7.46 23.25 3.38
C ILE A 161 6.80 23.33 4.75
N LEU A 162 5.53 22.94 4.85
CA LEU A 162 4.80 22.93 6.12
C LEU A 162 5.41 21.91 7.10
N ALA A 163 5.68 20.67 6.65
CA ALA A 163 6.24 19.60 7.48
C ALA A 163 7.64 19.91 8.04
N HIS A 164 8.42 20.78 7.40
CA HIS A 164 9.71 21.22 7.95
C HIS A 164 9.56 22.33 9.00
N ASN A 165 8.49 23.13 8.93
CA ASN A 165 8.28 24.25 9.86
C ASN A 165 7.42 23.87 11.07
N MET A 166 6.64 22.78 10.97
CA MET A 166 5.90 22.19 12.07
C MET A 166 6.75 21.07 12.69
N GLU A 167 6.90 21.06 14.01
CA GLU A 167 7.65 20.02 14.70
C GLU A 167 6.99 18.64 14.47
N HIS A 168 7.81 17.60 14.31
CA HIS A 168 7.50 16.34 13.62
C HIS A 168 6.39 15.45 14.22
N LEU A 169 5.12 15.85 14.11
CA LEU A 169 3.97 15.01 14.40
C LEU A 169 3.02 14.97 13.19
N GLY A 170 3.08 13.87 12.43
CA GLY A 170 2.30 13.71 11.19
C GLY A 170 0.78 13.79 11.38
N ALA A 171 0.28 13.49 12.58
CA ALA A 171 -1.14 13.62 12.95
C ALA A 171 -1.50 15.03 13.42
N GLU A 172 -0.59 15.72 14.11
CA GLU A 172 -0.75 17.13 14.50
C GLU A 172 -0.70 18.05 13.28
N LEU A 173 0.13 17.72 12.28
CA LEU A 173 0.19 18.43 11.02
C LEU A 173 -1.18 18.51 10.36
N THR A 174 -1.94 17.41 10.25
CA THR A 174 -3.27 17.46 9.64
C THR A 174 -4.25 18.26 10.48
N LEU A 175 -4.28 18.09 11.80
CA LEU A 175 -5.24 18.79 12.66
C LEU A 175 -4.97 20.29 12.75
N GLN A 176 -3.70 20.70 12.82
CA GLN A 176 -3.35 22.11 12.84
C GLN A 176 -3.47 22.75 11.46
N THR A 177 -3.06 22.07 10.37
CA THR A 177 -3.11 22.67 9.02
C THR A 177 -4.49 22.75 8.40
N ILE A 178 -5.49 22.01 8.91
CA ILE A 178 -6.90 22.16 8.48
C ILE A 178 -7.44 23.55 8.90
N ASP A 179 -6.99 24.07 10.05
CA ASP A 179 -7.40 25.39 10.57
C ASP A 179 -6.34 26.49 10.39
N TYR A 180 -5.11 26.14 10.00
CA TYR A 180 -4.02 27.10 9.77
C TYR A 180 -4.16 27.80 8.41
N GLU A 181 -5.12 28.73 8.30
CA GLU A 181 -5.31 29.53 7.07
C GLU A 181 -4.08 30.40 6.73
N ASP A 182 -3.17 30.67 7.68
CA ASP A 182 -2.01 31.53 7.46
C ASP A 182 -0.69 30.93 7.99
N PRO A 183 0.11 30.24 7.16
CA PRO A 183 1.50 29.90 7.52
C PRO A 183 2.23 31.16 7.97
N VAL A 184 3.02 31.09 9.06
CA VAL A 184 3.70 32.25 9.63
C VAL A 184 5.17 32.31 9.19
N GLY A 185 5.71 33.53 9.06
CA GLY A 185 7.14 33.78 8.88
C GLY A 185 7.74 33.23 7.58
N ASN A 186 8.81 32.44 7.71
CA ASN A 186 9.56 31.90 6.56
C ASN A 186 8.75 30.89 5.75
N ALA A 187 7.86 30.13 6.39
CA ALA A 187 6.95 29.21 5.73
C ALA A 187 6.02 29.98 4.77
N ARG A 188 5.43 31.08 5.24
CA ARG A 188 4.57 31.98 4.45
C ARG A 188 5.25 32.45 3.18
N ARG A 189 6.46 32.99 3.34
CA ARG A 189 7.23 33.55 2.23
C ARG A 189 7.49 32.51 1.16
N ARG A 190 7.84 31.28 1.56
CA ARG A 190 8.14 30.19 0.63
C ARG A 190 6.92 29.65 -0.08
N ILE A 191 5.82 29.52 0.65
CA ILE A 191 4.54 29.13 0.09
C ILE A 191 4.08 30.17 -0.94
N LEU A 192 4.15 31.46 -0.61
CA LEU A 192 3.86 32.52 -1.56
C LEU A 192 4.79 32.49 -2.78
N ASP A 193 6.10 32.34 -2.58
CA ASP A 193 7.05 32.19 -3.68
C ASP A 193 6.71 30.97 -4.55
N GLN A 194 6.36 29.82 -3.97
CA GLN A 194 5.97 28.63 -4.70
C GLN A 194 4.67 28.84 -5.50
N ARG A 195 3.65 29.47 -4.91
CA ARG A 195 2.39 29.83 -5.58
C ARG A 195 2.64 30.77 -6.75
N ILE A 196 3.46 31.80 -6.56
CA ILE A 196 3.83 32.75 -7.62
C ILE A 196 4.58 32.03 -8.74
N ARG A 197 5.50 31.10 -8.42
CA ARG A 197 6.22 30.31 -9.44
C ARG A 197 5.29 29.38 -10.21
N ALA A 198 4.35 28.73 -9.54
CA ALA A 198 3.37 27.86 -10.18
C ALA A 198 2.49 28.67 -11.15
N ALA A 199 1.97 29.82 -10.71
CA ALA A 199 1.21 30.72 -11.56
C ALA A 199 2.05 31.29 -12.73
N ALA A 200 3.32 31.61 -12.48
CA ALA A 200 4.24 32.11 -13.51
C ALA A 200 4.72 31.01 -14.48
N ALA A 201 4.63 29.73 -14.12
CA ALA A 201 5.16 28.64 -14.94
C ALA A 201 4.48 28.52 -16.30
N THR A 202 3.21 28.91 -16.39
CA THR A 202 2.42 28.89 -17.63
C THR A 202 2.91 29.93 -18.64
N ASN A 203 3.20 31.14 -18.16
CA ASN A 203 3.54 32.29 -19.01
C ASN A 203 5.05 32.55 -19.13
N SER A 204 5.85 32.02 -18.21
CA SER A 204 7.30 32.28 -18.19
C SER A 204 8.06 31.30 -19.08
N ARG A 205 9.01 31.85 -19.86
CA ARG A 205 9.96 31.07 -20.68
C ARG A 205 10.77 30.06 -19.86
N THR A 206 10.93 30.31 -18.57
CA THR A 206 11.75 29.51 -17.65
C THR A 206 10.94 28.54 -16.80
N GLY A 207 9.63 28.40 -17.04
CA GLY A 207 8.78 27.43 -16.33
C GLY A 207 8.65 27.71 -14.84
N GLY A 208 8.57 29.00 -14.47
CA GLY A 208 8.38 29.47 -13.10
C GLY A 208 9.68 29.72 -12.35
N LEU A 209 10.82 29.26 -12.88
CA LEU A 209 12.14 29.48 -12.27
C LEU A 209 12.67 30.88 -12.59
N PRO A 210 13.52 31.46 -11.71
CA PRO A 210 14.14 32.75 -11.98
C PRO A 210 15.04 32.66 -13.23
N ALA A 211 14.99 33.70 -14.07
CA ALA A 211 15.75 33.74 -15.33
C ALA A 211 17.27 33.72 -15.11
N LYS A 212 17.73 34.21 -13.96
CA LYS A 212 19.12 34.19 -13.51
C LYS A 212 19.17 33.68 -12.08
N LEU A 213 20.12 32.80 -11.82
CA LEU A 213 20.43 32.30 -10.47
C LEU A 213 21.12 33.39 -9.65
N GLU A 214 21.02 33.29 -8.32
CA GLU A 214 21.76 34.13 -7.38
C GLU A 214 23.26 34.10 -7.70
N LYS A 215 23.90 35.27 -7.77
CA LYS A 215 25.34 35.37 -8.07
C LYS A 215 26.15 34.79 -6.91
N MET A 216 26.87 33.70 -7.16
CA MET A 216 27.74 33.04 -6.19
C MET A 216 29.14 32.80 -6.78
N PRO A 217 30.22 32.87 -5.97
CA PRO A 217 31.54 32.45 -6.39
C PRO A 217 31.57 30.99 -6.87
N MET A 218 32.33 30.71 -7.93
CA MET A 218 32.33 29.40 -8.59
C MET A 218 32.72 28.26 -7.63
N LYS A 219 33.73 28.48 -6.78
CA LYS A 219 34.19 27.48 -5.80
C LYS A 219 33.09 27.09 -4.81
N LEU A 220 32.40 28.10 -4.25
CA LEU A 220 31.29 27.89 -3.32
C LEU A 220 30.11 27.19 -3.99
N ARG A 221 29.72 27.64 -5.19
CA ARG A 221 28.60 27.02 -5.93
C ARG A 221 28.90 25.55 -6.23
N LYS A 222 30.10 25.24 -6.71
CA LYS A 222 30.51 23.84 -6.97
C LYS A 222 30.53 23.01 -5.68
N GLY A 223 31.05 23.57 -4.59
CA GLY A 223 31.08 22.91 -3.28
C GLY A 223 29.67 22.52 -2.81
N ILE A 224 28.73 23.47 -2.83
CA ILE A 224 27.34 23.22 -2.42
C ILE A 224 26.68 22.19 -3.33
N ILE A 225 26.88 22.27 -4.65
CA ILE A 225 26.35 21.26 -5.59
C ILE A 225 26.90 19.88 -5.26
N SER A 226 28.22 19.74 -5.06
CA SER A 226 28.85 18.45 -4.75
C SER A 226 28.38 17.85 -3.42
N ALA A 227 28.23 18.67 -2.38
CA ALA A 227 27.73 18.24 -1.08
C ALA A 227 26.26 17.80 -1.15
N ARG A 228 25.47 18.47 -1.98
CA ARG A 228 24.08 18.10 -2.23
C ARG A 228 23.98 16.81 -3.04
N GLU A 229 24.81 16.65 -4.08
CA GLU A 229 24.89 15.41 -4.86
C GLU A 229 25.29 14.22 -3.98
N ARG A 230 26.28 14.39 -3.09
CA ARG A 230 26.67 13.34 -2.12
C ARG A 230 25.50 12.94 -1.22
N ARG A 231 24.82 13.89 -0.57
CA ARG A 231 23.67 13.60 0.31
C ARG A 231 22.54 12.89 -0.41
N VAL A 232 22.22 13.32 -1.64
CA VAL A 232 21.18 12.68 -2.45
C VAL A 232 21.58 11.26 -2.84
N LEU A 233 22.85 11.03 -3.20
CA LEU A 233 23.35 9.70 -3.54
C LEU A 233 23.34 8.76 -2.32
N GLU A 234 23.73 9.25 -1.15
CA GLU A 234 23.69 8.50 0.12
C GLU A 234 22.23 8.11 0.46
N HIS A 235 21.31 9.07 0.44
CA HIS A 235 19.88 8.82 0.69
C HIS A 235 19.25 7.84 -0.32
N GLU A 236 19.58 7.96 -1.61
CA GLU A 236 19.08 7.05 -2.64
C GLU A 236 19.69 5.64 -2.53
N ARG A 237 20.93 5.54 -2.06
CA ARG A 237 21.61 4.27 -1.82
C ARG A 237 21.02 3.58 -0.61
N GLU A 238 20.88 4.29 0.51
CA GLU A 238 20.30 3.77 1.75
C GLU A 238 18.86 3.31 1.53
N ALA A 239 18.03 4.11 0.87
CA ALA A 239 16.66 3.70 0.52
C ALA A 239 16.63 2.45 -0.37
N ARG A 240 17.58 2.29 -1.29
CA ARG A 240 17.67 1.09 -2.14
C ARG A 240 18.09 -0.13 -1.35
N GLU A 241 19.06 0.02 -0.45
CA GLU A 241 19.55 -1.05 0.44
C GLU A 241 18.46 -1.48 1.44
N ALA A 242 17.65 -0.53 1.93
CA ALA A 242 16.51 -0.78 2.82
C ALA A 242 15.22 -1.22 2.10
N GLY A 243 15.18 -1.24 0.76
CA GLY A 243 13.96 -1.58 0.00
C GLY A 243 12.86 -0.51 0.01
N ILE A 244 13.19 0.73 0.41
CA ILE A 244 12.25 1.86 0.44
C ILE A 244 12.09 2.46 -0.97
N VAL A 245 10.84 2.61 -1.41
CA VAL A 245 10.53 3.18 -2.74
C VAL A 245 10.46 4.71 -2.67
N LEU A 246 11.38 5.39 -3.35
CA LEU A 246 11.40 6.85 -3.45
C LEU A 246 10.65 7.38 -4.68
N SER A 247 10.15 8.61 -4.59
CA SER A 247 9.52 9.33 -5.70
C SER A 247 10.50 9.51 -6.88
N LYS A 248 10.02 9.35 -8.12
CA LYS A 248 10.86 9.40 -9.33
C LYS A 248 11.16 10.85 -9.73
N VAL A 249 12.42 11.13 -10.11
CA VAL A 249 12.86 12.43 -10.64
C VAL A 249 13.24 12.37 -12.10
N LYS A 250 13.17 13.51 -12.80
CA LYS A 250 13.59 13.64 -14.20
C LYS A 250 15.12 13.48 -14.32
N LYS A 251 15.59 12.93 -15.45
CA LYS A 251 17.03 12.77 -15.69
C LYS A 251 17.73 14.13 -15.70
N GLY A 252 18.75 14.28 -14.86
CA GLY A 252 19.51 15.52 -14.70
C GLY A 252 18.96 16.50 -13.66
N GLN A 253 17.76 16.23 -13.13
CA GLN A 253 17.23 16.89 -11.93
C GLN A 253 17.73 16.13 -10.69
N LEU A 254 18.04 16.88 -9.64
CA LEU A 254 18.42 16.30 -8.35
C LEU A 254 17.19 16.21 -7.44
N ARG A 255 17.15 15.24 -6.53
CA ARG A 255 16.11 15.17 -5.50
C ARG A 255 16.26 16.34 -4.51
N ASP A 256 15.13 16.88 -4.08
CA ASP A 256 15.06 17.99 -3.14
C ASP A 256 14.75 17.44 -1.75
N LEU A 257 15.80 17.04 -1.00
CA LEU A 257 15.65 16.51 0.38
C LEU A 257 15.35 17.60 1.41
N GLU A 258 15.73 18.85 1.12
CA GLU A 258 15.61 20.00 2.05
C GLU A 258 14.54 21.00 1.57
N LEU A 259 13.50 20.52 0.87
CA LEU A 259 12.37 21.34 0.48
C LEU A 259 11.69 21.84 1.76
N GLY A 260 11.75 23.14 2.05
CA GLY A 260 11.22 23.69 3.32
C GLY A 260 12.26 24.17 4.34
N LYS A 261 13.57 23.89 4.16
CA LYS A 261 14.65 24.38 5.04
C LYS A 261 15.24 25.75 4.67
N GLY A 262 15.16 26.77 5.54
CA GLY A 262 15.76 28.11 5.37
C GLY A 262 14.79 29.21 4.89
N ALA A 263 15.31 30.35 4.40
CA ALA A 263 14.48 31.47 3.91
C ALA A 263 14.27 31.45 2.39
N THR A 264 15.33 31.25 1.59
CA THR A 264 15.25 31.21 0.10
C THR A 264 15.29 29.78 -0.43
N ALA A 265 14.65 29.52 -1.58
CA ALA A 265 14.68 28.19 -2.19
C ALA A 265 16.11 27.87 -2.70
N SER A 266 16.58 26.65 -2.44
CA SER A 266 17.89 26.19 -2.92
C SER A 266 17.99 26.21 -4.46
N SER A 267 16.85 26.07 -5.14
CA SER A 267 16.70 26.20 -6.60
C SER A 267 17.11 27.57 -7.13
N ASP A 268 17.01 28.63 -6.34
CA ASP A 268 17.34 29.99 -6.81
C ASP A 268 18.84 30.21 -6.87
N ARG A 269 19.58 29.46 -6.05
CA ARG A 269 21.03 29.56 -5.91
C ARG A 269 21.75 28.59 -6.83
N LEU A 270 21.23 27.36 -6.91
CA LEU A 270 21.88 26.23 -7.57
C LEU A 270 21.16 25.78 -8.84
N GLY A 271 19.87 26.09 -8.98
CA GLY A 271 18.99 25.49 -9.97
C GLY A 271 18.45 24.12 -9.51
N VAL A 272 17.62 23.53 -10.35
CA VAL A 272 17.01 22.21 -10.12
C VAL A 272 17.96 21.04 -10.43
N GLY A 273 19.11 21.31 -11.05
CA GLY A 273 20.08 20.28 -11.41
C GLY A 273 21.00 20.69 -12.57
N LYS A 274 21.68 19.69 -13.14
CA LYS A 274 22.60 19.89 -14.27
C LYS A 274 21.78 20.09 -15.54
N LYS A 275 21.85 21.29 -16.14
CA LYS A 275 21.19 21.59 -17.42
C LYS A 275 21.74 20.69 -18.52
N GLN A 276 20.96 19.67 -18.87
CA GLN A 276 21.26 18.82 -20.02
C GLN A 276 20.99 19.62 -21.29
N LYS A 277 21.98 19.67 -22.19
CA LYS A 277 21.78 20.23 -23.52
C LYS A 277 21.10 19.16 -24.36
N ASN A 278 19.87 19.42 -24.81
CA ASN A 278 19.21 18.61 -25.82
C ASN A 278 19.88 18.87 -27.17
N ARG A 279 21.08 18.33 -27.36
CA ARG A 279 21.80 18.40 -28.62
C ARG A 279 21.61 17.09 -29.36
N VAL A 280 21.09 17.18 -30.58
CA VAL A 280 21.04 16.03 -31.49
C VAL A 280 22.48 15.61 -31.80
N ARG A 281 22.74 14.30 -31.80
CA ARG A 281 24.05 13.77 -32.18
C ARG A 281 24.42 14.26 -33.58
N ASP A 282 25.64 14.74 -33.75
CA ASP A 282 26.17 15.02 -35.08
C ASP A 282 26.20 13.73 -35.90
N ARG A 283 25.45 13.72 -37.01
CA ARG A 283 25.28 12.54 -37.88
C ARG A 283 26.34 12.47 -38.96
N GLY A 284 27.27 13.42 -39.02
CA GLY A 284 28.24 13.55 -40.10
C GLY A 284 27.57 13.94 -41.43
N LEU A 285 28.40 14.03 -42.47
CA LEU A 285 27.92 14.32 -43.83
C LEU A 285 27.28 13.07 -44.44
N LYS A 286 26.11 13.24 -45.05
CA LYS A 286 25.45 12.15 -45.79
C LYS A 286 26.12 12.00 -47.16
N ILE A 287 26.91 10.93 -47.32
CA ILE A 287 27.67 10.66 -48.56
C ILE A 287 26.81 9.97 -49.63
N HIS A 288 26.08 8.91 -49.26
CA HIS A 288 25.31 8.13 -50.24
C HIS A 288 23.90 8.71 -50.44
N LEU A 289 23.52 8.88 -51.70
CA LEU A 289 22.18 9.32 -52.13
C LEU A 289 21.28 8.18 -52.60
N VAL A 290 21.86 7.04 -53.01
CA VAL A 290 21.14 5.87 -53.51
C VAL A 290 21.12 4.77 -52.46
N GLY A 291 20.00 4.07 -52.33
CA GLY A 291 19.86 2.93 -51.44
C GLY A 291 19.85 3.25 -49.95
N LYS A 292 19.64 2.20 -49.16
CA LYS A 292 19.70 2.24 -47.69
C LYS A 292 20.98 1.56 -47.22
N SER A 293 21.83 2.30 -46.52
CA SER A 293 22.99 1.72 -45.83
C SER A 293 22.49 0.98 -44.58
N THR A 294 22.56 -0.35 -44.62
CA THR A 294 22.19 -1.22 -43.50
C THR A 294 23.43 -1.92 -42.95
N ARG A 295 23.29 -2.68 -41.86
CA ARG A 295 24.39 -3.50 -41.34
C ARG A 295 24.90 -4.53 -42.36
N ASN A 296 24.03 -5.00 -43.26
CA ASN A 296 24.36 -6.00 -44.29
C ASN A 296 24.92 -5.37 -45.59
N GLY A 297 25.23 -4.08 -45.57
CA GLY A 297 25.72 -3.34 -46.74
C GLY A 297 24.66 -2.42 -47.37
N LEU A 298 24.95 -1.98 -48.59
CA LEU A 298 24.10 -1.05 -49.34
C LEU A 298 22.96 -1.81 -50.05
N ARG A 299 21.73 -1.60 -49.58
CA ARG A 299 20.54 -2.18 -50.21
C ARG A 299 19.96 -1.21 -51.23
N LEU A 300 20.05 -1.57 -52.50
CA LEU A 300 19.43 -0.86 -53.61
C LEU A 300 18.05 -1.46 -53.91
N SER A 301 17.05 -0.61 -54.17
CA SER A 301 15.74 -1.12 -54.63
C SER A 301 15.79 -1.44 -56.13
N ALA A 302 14.94 -2.39 -56.57
CA ALA A 302 14.80 -2.68 -58.00
C ALA A 302 14.43 -1.41 -58.80
N ASP A 303 13.60 -0.54 -58.24
CA ASP A 303 13.21 0.73 -58.85
C ASP A 303 14.38 1.71 -59.00
N GLU A 304 15.29 1.79 -58.01
CA GLU A 304 16.50 2.62 -58.10
C GLU A 304 17.46 2.10 -59.17
N ILE A 305 17.64 0.77 -59.23
CA ILE A 305 18.45 0.10 -60.26
C ILE A 305 17.86 0.40 -61.64
N ASN A 306 16.56 0.21 -61.81
CA ASN A 306 15.87 0.48 -63.07
C ASN A 306 15.91 1.96 -63.45
N ARG A 307 15.79 2.88 -62.48
CA ARG A 307 15.84 4.33 -62.71
C ARG A 307 17.22 4.78 -63.22
N ILE A 308 18.30 4.28 -62.62
CA ILE A 308 19.66 4.64 -63.03
C ILE A 308 19.98 4.00 -64.39
N ASN A 309 19.58 2.74 -64.59
CA ASN A 309 19.85 2.01 -65.84
C ASN A 309 19.04 2.57 -67.03
N ASN A 310 17.76 2.93 -66.84
CA ASN A 310 16.89 3.43 -67.90
C ASN A 310 16.93 4.96 -68.08
N GLY A 311 17.44 5.70 -67.11
CA GLY A 311 17.50 7.17 -67.13
C GLY A 311 18.35 7.78 -68.26
N ARG A 312 19.30 7.02 -68.83
CA ARG A 312 20.12 7.49 -69.96
C ARG A 312 19.43 7.43 -71.33
N ARG A 313 18.25 6.80 -71.46
CA ARG A 313 17.57 6.63 -72.75
C ARG A 313 16.59 7.74 -73.14
N ARG A 314 16.37 8.75 -72.30
CA ARG A 314 15.40 9.85 -72.57
C ARG A 314 16.01 11.20 -72.98
N GLY A 315 17.30 11.25 -73.32
CA GLY A 315 18.02 12.48 -73.69
C GLY A 315 18.74 12.45 -75.04
N ARG A 316 18.20 11.73 -76.02
CA ARG A 316 18.59 11.88 -77.44
C ARG A 316 17.32 11.96 -78.30
N ARG A 317 16.80 13.16 -78.43
CA ARG A 317 16.06 13.66 -79.60
C ARG A 317 16.24 15.16 -79.63
#